data_AF-A0A182NZ00-F1
#
_entry.id   AF-A0A182NZ00-F1
#
_cell.length_a   1.000
_cell.length_b   1.000
_cell.length_c   1.000
_cell.angle_alpha   90.00
_cell.angle_beta   90.00
_cell.angle_gamma   90.00
#
_symmetry.space_group_name_H-M   'P 1'
#
loop_
_entity.id
_entity.type
_entity.pdbx_description
1 polymer ?
#
loop_
_entity_poly.entity_id
_entity_poly.type
_entity_poly.pdbx_seq_one_letter_code
_entity_poly.pdbx_strand_id
1 'polypeptide(L)'
;MMNLLGWCVVVFVGTFTLCRAGFVECDLDLEDPNILSRLPAECQNVDEPTKALMLDEAESFKVFHAKLLDYEAIQRPANDNTTPEHHMDMDFRRELYETADLQACNSESNESVEQYLRCLMDKRANMVQMIDEATAELHEVVV
;
A
#
# COMPACT_ATOMS: atom_id res chain seq x y z
N MET A 1 -69.72 -6.31 -13.77
CA MET A 1 -69.24 -4.92 -13.66
C MET A 1 -68.67 -4.74 -12.26
N MET A 2 -67.34 -4.66 -12.15
CA MET A 2 -66.63 -4.07 -11.02
C MET A 2 -65.18 -3.87 -11.49
N ASN A 3 -64.76 -2.61 -11.64
CA ASN A 3 -63.42 -2.24 -12.10
C ASN A 3 -62.42 -2.43 -10.93
N LEU A 4 -61.38 -3.22 -11.19
CA LEU A 4 -60.27 -3.47 -10.26
C LEU A 4 -59.34 -2.25 -10.20
N LEU A 5 -59.38 -1.60 -9.03
CA LEU A 5 -58.29 -1.07 -8.21
C LEU A 5 -56.99 -0.63 -8.91
N GLY A 6 -56.69 0.65 -8.70
CA GLY A 6 -55.53 1.36 -9.23
C GLY A 6 -54.19 0.79 -8.79
N TRP A 7 -53.27 0.77 -9.75
CA TRP A 7 -51.84 0.54 -9.52
C TRP A 7 -51.22 1.80 -8.93
N CYS A 8 -50.81 1.73 -7.66
CA CYS A 8 -49.80 2.63 -7.12
C CYS A 8 -48.44 2.22 -7.70
N VAL A 9 -47.94 3.01 -8.66
CA VAL A 9 -46.55 2.94 -9.10
C VAL A 9 -45.69 3.48 -7.96
N VAL A 10 -45.11 2.58 -7.17
CA VAL A 10 -44.07 2.95 -6.21
C VAL A 10 -42.77 3.08 -6.99
N VAL A 11 -42.48 4.31 -7.42
CA VAL A 11 -41.17 4.65 -7.99
C VAL A 11 -40.17 4.71 -6.82
N PHE A 12 -39.45 3.62 -6.58
CA PHE A 12 -38.23 3.66 -5.77
C PHE A 12 -37.09 4.26 -6.63
N VAL A 13 -37.04 5.60 -6.76
CA VAL A 13 -35.78 6.29 -7.08
C VAL A 13 -35.03 6.46 -5.76
N GLY A 14 -34.45 5.36 -5.30
CA GLY A 14 -33.56 5.34 -4.14
C GLY A 14 -32.15 5.04 -4.61
N THR A 15 -31.58 5.85 -5.50
CA THR A 15 -30.12 5.95 -5.63
C THR A 15 -29.60 6.57 -4.34
N PHE A 16 -29.45 5.75 -3.31
CA PHE A 16 -28.49 6.01 -2.26
C PHE A 16 -27.12 5.98 -2.92
N THR A 17 -26.65 7.13 -3.37
CA THR A 17 -25.22 7.40 -3.52
C THR A 17 -24.65 7.31 -2.11
N LEU A 18 -24.32 6.08 -1.70
CA LEU A 18 -23.27 5.86 -0.74
C LEU A 18 -22.01 6.41 -1.41
N CYS A 19 -21.75 7.71 -1.20
CA CYS A 19 -20.41 8.25 -1.28
C CYS A 19 -19.60 7.60 -0.15
N ARG A 20 -19.29 6.31 -0.32
CA ARG A 20 -18.06 5.79 0.24
C ARG A 20 -16.99 6.60 -0.50
N ALA A 21 -16.33 7.50 0.22
CA ALA A 21 -15.01 7.96 -0.18
C ALA A 21 -14.11 6.72 -0.17
N GLY A 22 -14.23 5.90 -1.21
CA GLY A 22 -13.28 4.84 -1.50
C GLY A 22 -12.07 5.57 -2.03
N PHE A 23 -11.02 5.60 -1.21
CA PHE A 23 -9.71 5.99 -1.69
C PHE A 23 -9.34 5.03 -2.83
N VAL A 24 -9.08 5.57 -4.02
CA VAL A 24 -8.54 4.78 -5.13
C VAL A 24 -7.03 4.82 -4.96
N GLU A 25 -6.45 3.71 -4.51
CA GLU A 25 -4.99 3.52 -4.49
C GLU A 25 -4.50 3.48 -5.94
N CYS A 26 -3.93 4.58 -6.41
CA CYS A 26 -3.36 4.68 -7.76
C CYS A 26 -1.90 4.20 -7.74
N ASP A 27 -1.71 2.91 -7.44
CA ASP A 27 -0.40 2.29 -7.22
C ASP A 27 0.26 1.80 -8.52
N LEU A 28 0.39 2.69 -9.50
CA LEU A 28 0.98 2.36 -10.80
C LEU A 28 1.98 3.43 -11.21
N ASP A 29 3.08 2.98 -11.82
CA ASP A 29 4.18 3.78 -12.34
C ASP A 29 3.65 5.00 -13.14
N LEU A 30 3.49 6.14 -12.45
CA LEU A 30 2.80 7.34 -12.95
C LEU A 30 3.61 8.06 -14.05
N GLU A 31 4.70 7.43 -14.48
CA GLU A 31 5.62 7.88 -15.50
C GLU A 31 5.40 7.19 -16.86
N ASP A 32 4.70 6.04 -16.93
CA ASP A 32 4.40 5.36 -18.21
C ASP A 32 3.06 5.85 -18.80
N PRO A 33 3.07 6.61 -19.92
CA PRO A 33 1.86 7.10 -20.56
C PRO A 33 0.90 6.00 -21.02
N ASN A 34 1.41 4.81 -21.32
CA ASN A 34 0.60 3.66 -21.79
C ASN A 34 -0.18 3.00 -20.65
N ILE A 35 0.32 3.15 -19.42
CA ILE A 35 -0.33 2.64 -18.20
C ILE A 35 -1.31 3.69 -17.69
N LEU A 36 -0.91 4.96 -17.66
CA LEU A 36 -1.76 6.09 -17.23
C LEU A 36 -3.10 6.14 -17.95
N SER A 37 -3.13 5.95 -19.28
CA SER A 37 -4.39 6.00 -20.05
C SER A 37 -5.36 4.86 -19.74
N ARG A 38 -4.91 3.81 -19.03
CA ARG A 38 -5.72 2.65 -18.62
C ARG A 38 -6.22 2.77 -17.19
N LEU A 39 -5.72 3.74 -16.43
CA LEU A 39 -6.14 3.98 -15.06
C LEU A 39 -7.55 4.59 -15.00
N PRO A 40 -8.24 4.48 -13.86
CA PRO A 40 -9.46 5.25 -13.59
C PRO A 40 -9.22 6.76 -13.77
N ALA A 41 -10.24 7.51 -14.15
CA ALA A 41 -10.13 8.95 -14.42
C ALA A 41 -9.64 9.74 -13.18
N GLU A 42 -9.94 9.24 -12.00
CA GLU A 42 -9.50 9.74 -10.70
C GLU A 42 -7.97 9.68 -10.56
N CYS A 43 -7.33 8.65 -11.10
CA CYS A 43 -5.88 8.47 -11.11
C CYS A 43 -5.17 9.19 -12.28
N GLN A 44 -5.92 9.53 -13.34
CA GLN A 44 -5.38 10.27 -14.49
C GLN A 44 -5.25 11.78 -14.21
N ASN A 45 -6.02 12.31 -13.26
CA ASN A 45 -6.14 13.75 -13.00
C ASN A 45 -5.69 14.13 -11.58
N VAL A 46 -4.73 13.39 -11.01
CA VAL A 46 -4.09 13.76 -9.74
C VAL A 46 -3.33 15.07 -9.93
N ASP A 47 -3.46 16.00 -8.98
CA ASP A 47 -2.72 17.25 -9.02
C ASP A 47 -1.21 17.03 -8.88
N GLU A 48 -0.39 17.91 -9.48
CA GLU A 48 1.07 17.76 -9.49
C GLU A 48 1.71 17.61 -8.09
N PRO A 49 1.31 18.38 -7.05
CA PRO A 49 1.78 18.15 -5.68
C PRO A 49 1.49 16.75 -5.14
N THR A 50 0.26 16.26 -5.26
CA THR A 50 -0.10 14.90 -4.81
C THR A 50 0.65 13.85 -5.62
N LYS A 51 0.79 14.04 -6.94
CA LYS A 51 1.54 13.14 -7.83
C LYS A 51 3.00 13.02 -7.39
N ALA A 52 3.64 14.13 -7.04
CA ALA A 52 5.02 14.12 -6.54
C ALA A 52 5.15 13.29 -5.25
N LEU A 53 4.22 13.45 -4.31
CA LEU A 53 4.20 12.66 -3.07
C LEU A 53 3.97 11.16 -3.33
N MET A 54 3.16 10.80 -4.33
CA MET A 54 2.95 9.41 -4.71
C MET A 54 4.23 8.79 -5.31
N LEU A 55 4.98 9.55 -6.11
CA LEU A 55 6.27 9.11 -6.64
C LEU A 55 7.31 8.94 -5.53
N ASP A 56 7.35 9.87 -4.57
CA ASP A 56 8.22 9.77 -3.40
C ASP A 56 7.87 8.53 -2.55
N GLU A 57 6.57 8.25 -2.37
CA GLU A 57 6.10 7.06 -1.65
C GLU A 57 6.50 5.78 -2.39
N ALA A 58 6.31 5.71 -3.70
CA ALA A 58 6.73 4.58 -4.51
C ALA A 58 8.25 4.33 -4.47
N GLU A 59 9.06 5.40 -4.46
CA GLU A 59 10.50 5.28 -4.28
C GLU A 59 10.85 4.78 -2.88
N SER A 60 10.15 5.28 -1.84
CA SER A 60 10.30 4.76 -0.48
C SER A 60 9.98 3.26 -0.42
N PHE A 61 8.94 2.79 -1.14
CA PHE A 61 8.60 1.37 -1.29
C PHE A 61 9.76 0.57 -1.86
N LYS A 62 10.35 1.03 -2.96
CA LYS A 62 11.47 0.34 -3.62
C LYS A 62 12.66 0.19 -2.69
N VAL A 63 13.03 1.24 -1.96
CA VAL A 63 14.15 1.21 -1.00
C VAL A 63 13.90 0.18 0.11
N PHE A 64 12.71 0.20 0.71
CA PHE A 64 12.31 -0.77 1.71
C PHE A 64 12.36 -2.21 1.16
N HIS A 65 11.76 -2.42 -0.01
CA HIS A 65 11.65 -3.75 -0.60
C HIS A 65 13.04 -4.31 -0.93
N ALA A 66 13.93 -3.51 -1.50
CA ALA A 66 15.31 -3.90 -1.77
C ALA A 66 16.05 -4.31 -0.49
N LYS A 67 15.95 -3.52 0.59
CA LYS A 67 16.58 -3.85 1.88
C LYS A 67 16.03 -5.13 2.50
N LEU A 68 14.73 -5.35 2.42
CA LEU A 68 14.12 -6.59 2.92
C LEU A 68 14.64 -7.81 2.15
N LEU A 69 14.73 -7.71 0.82
CA LEU A 69 15.29 -8.79 -0.02
C LEU A 69 16.77 -9.06 0.31
N ASP A 70 17.56 -8.01 0.52
CA ASP A 70 18.97 -8.15 0.91
C ASP A 70 19.12 -8.87 2.26
N TYR A 71 18.31 -8.49 3.26
CA TYR A 71 18.26 -9.16 4.57
C TYR A 71 17.89 -10.65 4.43
N GLU A 72 16.82 -10.95 3.68
CA GLU A 72 16.35 -12.32 3.49
C GLU A 72 17.35 -13.19 2.72
N ALA A 73 18.12 -12.60 1.80
CA ALA A 73 19.19 -13.29 1.12
C ALA A 73 20.33 -13.70 2.06
N ILE A 74 20.63 -12.90 3.09
CA ILE A 74 21.65 -13.20 4.12
C ILE A 74 21.18 -14.34 5.03
N GLN A 75 19.92 -14.33 5.44
CA GLN A 75 19.35 -15.29 6.38
C GLN A 75 19.08 -16.67 5.79
N ARG A 76 19.28 -16.84 4.48
CA ARG A 76 18.98 -18.09 3.78
C ARG A 76 19.70 -19.30 4.43
N PRO A 77 18.96 -20.35 4.81
CA PRO A 77 19.58 -21.57 5.31
C PRO A 77 20.45 -22.25 4.25
N ALA A 78 21.62 -22.74 4.65
CA ALA A 78 22.56 -23.41 3.74
C ALA A 78 22.02 -24.69 3.08
N ASN A 79 20.92 -25.26 3.60
CA ASN A 79 20.24 -26.43 3.09
C ASN A 79 18.96 -26.12 2.29
N ASP A 80 18.63 -24.84 2.11
CA ASP A 80 17.44 -24.43 1.38
C ASP A 80 17.69 -24.53 -0.13
N ASN A 81 17.04 -25.49 -0.79
CA ASN A 81 17.12 -25.73 -2.23
C ASN A 81 16.25 -24.78 -3.06
N THR A 82 15.54 -23.83 -2.43
CA THR A 82 14.86 -22.76 -3.17
C THR A 82 15.89 -21.91 -3.93
N THR A 83 15.51 -21.37 -5.08
CA THR A 83 16.36 -20.38 -5.76
C THR A 83 16.58 -19.18 -4.83
N PRO A 84 17.75 -18.52 -4.87
CA PRO A 84 18.07 -17.39 -3.99
C PRO A 84 17.00 -16.30 -3.93
N GLU A 85 16.22 -16.19 -5.01
CA GLU A 85 15.18 -15.19 -5.22
C GLU A 85 13.85 -15.48 -4.50
N HIS A 86 13.73 -16.59 -3.77
CA HIS A 86 12.45 -17.04 -3.21
C HIS A 86 12.47 -17.34 -1.70
N HIS A 87 13.60 -17.18 -1.02
CA HIS A 87 13.60 -17.25 0.44
C HIS A 87 12.88 -16.02 1.01
N MET A 88 11.96 -16.26 1.94
CA MET A 88 11.24 -15.20 2.65
C MET A 88 11.21 -15.53 4.13
N ASP A 89 11.68 -14.60 4.96
CA ASP A 89 11.63 -14.72 6.41
C ASP A 89 10.24 -14.25 6.87
N MET A 90 9.29 -15.19 6.87
CA MET A 90 7.89 -14.88 7.18
C MET A 90 7.67 -14.41 8.62
N ASP A 91 8.54 -14.78 9.55
CA ASP A 91 8.43 -14.35 10.95
C ASP A 91 8.94 -12.93 11.10
N PHE A 92 10.10 -12.61 10.51
CA PHE A 92 10.60 -11.24 10.49
C PHE A 92 9.66 -10.30 9.74
N ARG A 93 9.14 -10.70 8.57
CA ARG A 93 8.13 -9.91 7.84
C ARG A 93 6.91 -9.61 8.70
N ARG A 94 6.41 -10.60 9.44
CA ARG A 94 5.25 -10.43 10.32
C ARG A 94 5.54 -9.39 11.40
N GLU A 95 6.65 -9.52 12.11
CA GLU A 95 7.07 -8.57 13.14
C GLU A 95 7.23 -7.16 12.58
N LEU A 96 7.84 -7.05 11.41
CA LEU A 96 8.10 -5.78 10.74
C LEU A 96 6.80 -5.06 10.35
N TYR A 97 5.83 -5.77 9.75
CA TYR A 97 4.53 -5.20 9.40
C TYR A 97 3.63 -4.92 10.62
N GLU A 98 3.67 -5.79 11.65
CA GLU A 98 2.91 -5.58 12.89
C GLU A 98 3.42 -4.36 13.67
N THR A 99 4.75 -4.19 13.75
CA THR A 99 5.38 -3.06 14.45
C THR A 99 5.17 -1.76 13.70
N ALA A 100 5.28 -1.78 12.36
CA ALA A 100 5.04 -0.60 11.56
C ALA A 100 3.60 -0.11 11.68
N ASP A 101 2.62 -1.01 11.80
CA ASP A 101 1.18 -0.69 11.85
C ASP A 101 0.79 0.30 10.75
N LEU A 102 0.94 -0.11 9.49
CA LEU A 102 0.58 0.72 8.33
C LEU A 102 -0.91 1.08 8.31
N GLN A 103 -1.76 0.27 8.95
CA GLN A 103 -3.19 0.52 9.07
C GLN A 103 -3.47 1.81 9.85
N ALA A 104 -2.61 2.20 10.80
CA ALA A 104 -2.73 3.48 11.48
C ALA A 104 -2.64 4.69 10.53
N CYS A 105 -2.03 4.56 9.35
CA CYS A 105 -2.06 5.63 8.35
C CYS A 105 -3.44 5.84 7.72
N ASN A 106 -4.32 4.84 7.79
CA ASN A 106 -5.70 4.95 7.33
C ASN A 106 -6.65 5.38 8.47
N SER A 107 -6.12 5.89 9.59
CA SER A 107 -6.93 6.38 10.70
C SER A 107 -7.57 7.74 10.39
N GLU A 108 -8.65 8.05 11.10
CA GLU A 108 -9.45 9.28 10.94
C GLU A 108 -8.65 10.59 11.10
N SER A 109 -7.40 10.53 11.60
CA SER A 109 -6.52 11.70 11.75
C SER A 109 -5.82 12.13 10.46
N ASN A 110 -5.77 11.27 9.44
CA ASN A 110 -5.24 11.64 8.13
C ASN A 110 -6.40 12.14 7.26
N GLU A 111 -6.65 13.43 7.34
CA GLU A 111 -7.75 14.14 6.68
C GLU A 111 -7.46 14.39 5.18
N SER A 112 -6.23 14.12 4.71
CA SER A 112 -5.83 14.28 3.31
C SER A 112 -4.94 13.15 2.79
N VAL A 113 -4.91 12.99 1.46
CA VAL A 113 -4.03 12.06 0.74
C VAL A 113 -2.56 12.35 1.04
N GLU A 114 -2.19 13.63 1.14
CA GLU A 114 -0.81 14.02 1.47
C GLU A 114 -0.39 13.52 2.86
N GLN A 115 -1.29 13.61 3.86
CA GLN A 115 -1.02 13.13 5.22
C GLN A 115 -0.92 11.60 5.25
N TYR A 116 -1.78 10.91 4.50
CA TYR A 116 -1.71 9.47 4.32
C TYR A 116 -0.36 9.04 3.70
N LEU A 117 0.04 9.64 2.57
CA LEU A 117 1.29 9.32 1.89
C LEU A 117 2.52 9.60 2.75
N ARG A 118 2.54 10.73 3.47
CA ARG A 118 3.61 11.04 4.42
C ARG A 118 3.70 10.03 5.55
N CYS A 119 2.55 9.64 6.12
CA CYS A 119 2.51 8.59 7.14
C CYS A 119 3.08 7.26 6.63
N LEU A 120 2.74 6.86 5.39
CA LEU A 120 3.30 5.66 4.78
C LEU A 120 4.82 5.75 4.65
N MET A 121 5.33 6.85 4.10
CA MET A 121 6.77 7.08 3.96
C MET A 121 7.50 7.04 5.31
N ASP A 122 6.95 7.69 6.35
CA ASP A 122 7.54 7.71 7.69
C ASP A 122 7.60 6.31 8.30
N LYS A 123 6.50 5.55 8.23
CA LYS A 123 6.47 4.17 8.74
C LYS A 123 7.41 3.26 7.96
N ARG A 124 7.51 3.48 6.65
CA ARG A 124 8.40 2.70 5.80
C ARG A 124 9.89 3.02 6.07
N ALA A 125 10.21 4.27 6.39
CA ALA A 125 11.54 4.63 6.89
C ALA A 125 11.86 3.91 8.21
N ASN A 126 10.89 3.79 9.13
CA ASN A 126 11.07 3.01 10.36
C ASN A 126 11.30 1.52 10.06
N MET A 127 10.56 0.94 9.11
CA MET A 127 10.77 -0.45 8.67
C MET A 127 12.18 -0.66 8.10
N VAL A 128 12.68 0.29 7.31
CA VAL A 128 14.06 0.29 6.82
C VAL A 128 15.06 0.30 7.98
N GLN A 129 14.85 1.13 8.99
CA GLN A 129 15.70 1.17 10.17
C GLN A 129 15.71 -0.17 10.93
N MET A 130 14.55 -0.80 11.11
CA MET A 130 14.45 -2.12 11.75
C MET A 130 15.23 -3.19 10.99
N ILE A 131 15.20 -3.16 9.65
CA ILE A 131 16.00 -4.06 8.82
C ILE A 131 17.50 -3.80 9.02
N ASP A 132 17.92 -2.54 9.06
CA ASP A 132 19.32 -2.17 9.26
C ASP A 132 19.84 -2.61 10.63
N GLU A 133 19.02 -2.46 11.69
CA GLU A 133 19.32 -2.94 13.04
C GLU A 133 19.45 -4.47 13.07
N ALA A 134 18.47 -5.21 12.53
CA ALA A 134 18.52 -6.67 12.46
C ALA A 134 19.72 -7.17 11.63
N THR A 135 20.05 -6.49 10.53
CA THR A 135 21.21 -6.82 9.70
C THR A 135 22.53 -6.57 10.43
N ALA A 136 22.63 -5.53 11.26
CA ALA A 136 23.81 -5.25 12.06
C ALA A 136 24.02 -6.33 13.15
N GLU A 137 22.95 -6.74 13.83
CA GLU A 137 23.01 -7.81 14.84
C GLU A 137 23.53 -9.13 14.27
N LEU A 138 23.15 -9.47 13.03
CA LEU A 138 23.70 -10.66 12.35
C LEU A 138 25.22 -10.59 12.16
N HIS A 139 25.75 -9.41 11.86
CA HIS A 139 27.19 -9.23 11.68
C HIS A 139 27.96 -9.30 13.01
N GLU A 140 27.36 -8.87 14.12
CA GLU A 140 27.98 -8.99 15.45
C GLU A 140 28.06 -10.43 15.95
N VAL A 141 27.15 -11.32 15.53
CA VAL A 141 27.16 -12.74 15.90
C VAL A 141 28.20 -13.56 15.13
N VAL A 142 28.71 -13.05 14.00
CA VAL A 142 29.66 -13.75 13.11
C VAL A 142 31.14 -13.37 13.37
N VAL A 143 31.41 -12.39 14.25
CA VAL A 143 32.76 -11.97 14.66
C VAL A 143 33.14 -12.57 16.02
#